data_AF-A0A382CRI6-F1
#
_entry.id   AF-A0A382CRI6-F1
#
_cell.length_a   1.000
_cell.length_b   1.000
_cell.length_c   1.000
_cell.angle_alpha   90.00
_cell.angle_beta   90.00
_cell.angle_gamma   90.00
#
_symmetry.space_group_name_H-M   'P 1'
#
loop_
_entity.id
_entity.type
_entity.pdbx_description
1 polymer ?
#
loop_
_entity_poly.entity_id
_entity_poly.type
_entity_poly.pdbx_seq_one_letter_code
_entity_poly.pdbx_strand_id
1 'polypeptide(L)'
;MTQNSRQGRHLTVWTASSFVVASMVGTGVFTSLGYQLKDIQSVFPLLMLWIIGGVVALCGALTYSELGAVLPRSGGEYYFLSRIIHPSIGFAAGIISA
;
A
#
# COMPACT_ATOMS: atom_id res chain seq x y z
N MET A 1 -1.77 -20.77 31.50
CA MET A 1 -1.00 -20.75 30.24
C MET A 1 -0.85 -19.31 29.78
N THR A 2 0.16 -18.61 30.29
CA THR A 2 0.45 -17.20 29.97
C THR A 2 1.36 -17.15 28.74
N GLN A 3 0.76 -16.90 27.56
CA GLN A 3 1.50 -16.68 26.31
C GLN A 3 2.27 -15.35 26.39
N ASN A 4 3.56 -15.44 26.66
CA ASN A 4 4.51 -14.33 26.55
C ASN A 4 5.00 -14.20 25.10
N SER A 5 4.21 -13.55 24.25
CA SER A 5 4.60 -13.21 22.87
C SER A 5 5.22 -11.81 22.81
N ARG A 6 6.33 -11.59 23.53
CA ARG A 6 7.24 -10.48 23.21
C ARG A 6 8.08 -10.86 21.99
N GLN A 7 7.45 -10.89 20.81
CA GLN A 7 8.21 -10.85 19.56
C GLN A 7 8.99 -9.53 19.56
N GLY A 8 10.30 -9.62 19.74
CA GLY A 8 11.19 -8.46 19.71
C GLY A 8 10.98 -7.69 18.41
N ARG A 9 10.70 -6.40 18.51
CA ARG A 9 10.50 -5.51 17.35
C ARG A 9 11.84 -5.27 16.67
N HIS A 10 12.29 -6.24 15.87
CA HIS A 10 13.61 -6.27 15.21
C HIS A 10 13.66 -5.55 13.86
N LEU A 11 12.51 -5.07 13.36
CA LEU A 11 12.46 -4.35 12.09
C LEU A 11 12.87 -2.89 12.30
N THR A 12 14.01 -2.53 11.72
CA THR A 12 14.45 -1.13 11.62
C THR A 12 13.62 -0.42 10.56
N VAL A 13 13.40 0.89 10.72
CA VAL A 13 12.66 1.73 9.75
C VAL A 13 13.23 1.56 8.34
N TRP A 14 14.56 1.54 8.20
CA TRP A 14 15.24 1.27 6.93
C TRP A 14 14.85 -0.06 6.29
N THR A 15 14.85 -1.14 7.07
CA THR A 15 14.46 -2.47 6.57
C THR A 15 12.99 -2.49 6.15
N ALA A 16 12.11 -1.87 6.93
CA ALA A 16 10.69 -1.78 6.63
C ALA A 16 10.41 -0.95 5.36
N SER A 17 11.05 0.22 5.23
CA SER A 17 10.90 1.09 4.05
C SER A 17 11.43 0.42 2.78
N SER A 18 12.61 -0.21 2.84
CA SER A 18 13.17 -0.92 1.69
C SER A 18 12.28 -2.08 1.25
N PHE A 19 11.67 -2.81 2.20
CA PHE A 19 10.74 -3.88 1.88
C PHE A 19 9.48 -3.37 1.17
N VAL A 20 8.91 -2.26 1.64
CA VAL A 20 7.75 -1.63 0.98
C VAL A 20 8.09 -1.18 -0.44
N VAL A 21 9.24 -0.53 -0.64
CA VAL A 21 9.70 -0.10 -1.97
C VAL A 21 9.87 -1.30 -2.90
N ALA A 22 10.50 -2.38 -2.42
CA ALA A 22 10.69 -3.60 -3.20
C ALA A 22 9.35 -4.27 -3.57
N SER A 23 8.36 -4.20 -2.68
CA SER A 23 7.01 -4.73 -2.95
C SER A 23 6.21 -3.85 -3.92
N MET A 24 6.47 -2.55 -4.00
CA MET A 24 5.77 -1.63 -4.90
C MET A 24 6.31 -1.67 -6.33
N VAL A 25 7.63 -1.81 -6.51
CA VAL A 25 8.26 -1.83 -7.83
C VAL A 25 8.08 -3.21 -8.46
N GLY A 26 7.11 -3.34 -9.37
CA GLY A 26 6.81 -4.57 -10.10
C GLY A 26 6.76 -4.39 -11.62
N THR A 27 6.17 -5.38 -12.30
CA THR A 27 6.00 -5.36 -13.77
C THR A 27 5.10 -4.22 -14.27
N GLY A 28 4.27 -3.65 -13.39
CA GLY A 28 3.33 -2.57 -13.71
C GLY A 28 4.00 -1.36 -14.34
N VAL A 29 5.22 -0.98 -13.94
CA VAL A 29 5.94 0.16 -14.54
C VAL A 29 6.17 -0.07 -16.03
N PHE A 30 6.62 -1.26 -16.42
CA PHE A 30 6.87 -1.61 -17.82
C PHE A 30 5.58 -1.79 -18.62
N THR A 31 4.58 -2.44 -18.02
CA THR A 31 3.29 -2.69 -18.68
C THR A 31 2.52 -1.40 -18.91
N SER A 32 2.40 -0.53 -17.90
CA SER A 32 1.70 0.75 -18.03
C SER A 32 2.38 1.68 -19.03
N LEU A 33 3.72 1.78 -19.01
CA LEU A 33 4.46 2.53 -20.03
C LEU A 33 4.24 1.94 -21.43
N GLY A 34 4.21 0.61 -21.57
CA GLY A 34 3.95 -0.07 -22.84
C GLY A 34 2.59 0.27 -23.45
N TYR A 35 1.54 0.44 -22.63
CA TYR A 35 0.25 0.92 -23.10
C TYR A 35 0.26 2.42 -23.39
N GLN A 36 0.83 3.23 -22.51
CA GLN A 36 0.86 4.68 -22.65
C GLN A 36 1.62 5.15 -23.90
N LEU A 37 2.71 4.46 -24.28
CA LEU A 37 3.50 4.77 -25.47
C LEU A 37 2.78 4.48 -26.80
N LYS A 38 1.73 3.63 -26.79
CA LYS A 38 0.92 3.38 -28.00
C LYS A 38 0.06 4.59 -28.36
N ASP A 39 -0.54 5.21 -27.34
CA ASP A 39 -1.48 6.32 -27.52
C ASP A 39 -0.79 7.69 -27.46
N ILE A 40 0.30 7.81 -26.68
CA ILE A 40 0.99 9.07 -26.41
C ILE A 40 2.41 9.02 -26.98
N GLN A 41 2.61 9.63 -28.15
CA GLN A 41 3.92 9.71 -28.81
C GLN A 41 4.79 10.89 -28.33
N SER A 42 4.33 11.65 -27.33
CA SER A 42 5.05 12.79 -26.77
C SER A 42 5.48 12.53 -25.32
N VAL A 43 6.74 12.83 -25.00
CA VAL A 43 7.35 12.57 -23.70
C VAL A 43 6.79 13.48 -22.60
N PHE A 44 6.40 14.71 -22.94
CA PHE A 44 5.92 15.70 -21.98
C PHE A 44 4.62 15.30 -21.26
N PRO A 45 3.51 14.95 -21.96
CA PRO A 45 2.28 14.50 -21.31
C PRO A 45 2.46 13.19 -20.53
N LEU A 46 3.36 12.31 -20.98
CA LEU A 46 3.68 11.07 -20.27
C LEU A 46 4.31 11.35 -18.89
N LEU A 47 5.29 12.26 -18.83
CA LEU A 47 5.91 12.70 -17.58
C LEU A 47 4.91 13.39 -16.64
N MET A 48 4.07 14.28 -17.17
CA MET A 48 3.01 14.95 -16.41
C MET A 48 2.05 13.94 -15.76
N LEU A 49 1.62 12.92 -16.52
CA LEU A 49 0.75 11.86 -16.01
C LEU A 49 1.39 11.11 -14.84
N TRP A 50 2.68 10.79 -14.95
CA TRP A 50 3.44 10.13 -13.88
C TRP A 50 3.61 11.00 -12.64
N ILE A 51 3.86 12.31 -12.82
CA ILE A 51 3.93 13.25 -11.70
C ILE A 51 2.59 13.32 -10.97
N ILE A 52 1.49 13.48 -11.71
CA ILE A 52 0.14 13.55 -11.13
C ILE A 52 -0.19 12.23 -10.40
N GLY A 53 0.08 11.09 -11.04
CA GLY A 53 -0.12 9.78 -10.43
C GLY A 53 0.70 9.60 -9.16
N GLY A 54 1.96 10.06 -9.16
CA GLY A 54 2.83 10.05 -7.98
C GLY A 54 2.29 10.91 -6.83
N VAL A 55 1.73 12.09 -7.13
CA VAL A 55 1.11 12.95 -6.10
C VAL A 55 -0.12 12.28 -5.50
N VAL A 56 -0.99 11.68 -6.32
CA VAL A 56 -2.18 10.96 -5.83
C VAL A 56 -1.76 9.76 -4.96
N ALA A 57 -0.75 9.00 -5.38
CA ALA A 57 -0.21 7.88 -4.60
C ALA A 57 0.35 8.35 -3.25
N LEU A 58 1.06 9.48 -3.22
CA LEU A 58 1.58 10.06 -1.98
C LEU A 58 0.45 10.45 -1.01
N CYS A 59 -0.61 11.09 -1.50
CA CYS A 59 -1.78 11.42 -0.68
C CYS A 59 -2.44 10.16 -0.08
N GLY A 60 -2.53 9.09 -0.87
CA GLY A 60 -3.03 7.79 -0.40
C GLY A 60 -2.14 7.18 0.68
N ALA A 61 -0.82 7.20 0.47
CA ALA A 61 0.16 6.68 1.44
C ALA A 61 0.11 7.43 2.78
N LEU A 62 -0.02 8.75 2.76
CA LEU A 62 -0.17 9.57 3.97
C LEU A 62 -1.45 9.21 4.73
N THR A 63 -2.58 9.11 4.03
CA THR A 63 -3.87 8.71 4.62
C THR A 63 -3.78 7.32 5.28
N TYR A 64 -3.14 6.35 4.61
CA TYR A 64 -2.91 5.02 5.19
C TYR A 64 -1.95 5.04 6.37
N SER A 65 -0.95 5.92 6.37
CA SER A 65 0.00 6.05 7.49
C SER A 65 -0.67 6.57 8.77
N GLU A 66 -1.56 7.56 8.65
CA GLU A 66 -2.39 8.05 9.76
C GLU A 66 -3.29 6.93 10.29
N LEU A 67 -3.92 6.18 9.40
CA LEU A 67 -4.77 5.06 9.79
C LEU A 67 -3.99 3.95 10.52
N GLY A 68 -2.79 3.63 10.02
CA GLY A 68 -1.88 2.68 10.65
C GLY A 68 -1.34 3.15 12.01
N ALA A 69 -1.20 4.46 12.21
CA ALA A 69 -0.81 5.04 13.51
C ALA A 69 -1.96 4.96 14.54
N VAL A 70 -3.20 5.20 14.10
CA VAL A 70 -4.41 5.12 14.96
C VAL A 70 -4.75 3.68 15.33
N LEU A 71 -4.52 2.72 14.42
CA LEU A 71 -4.85 1.30 14.57
C LEU A 71 -3.60 0.40 14.48
N PRO A 72 -2.70 0.40 15.49
CA PRO A 72 -1.36 -0.21 15.41
C PRO A 72 -1.34 -1.75 15.60
N ARG A 73 -2.41 -2.44 15.22
CA ARG A 73 -2.52 -3.91 15.29
C ARG A 73 -2.26 -4.53 13.92
N SER A 74 -1.62 -5.69 13.92
CA SER A 74 -1.42 -6.49 12.72
C SER A 74 -2.77 -6.93 12.14
N GLY A 75 -2.98 -6.72 10.84
CA GLY A 75 -4.20 -7.15 10.15
C GLY A 75 -4.61 -6.31 8.92
N GLY A 76 -3.87 -5.24 8.60
CA GLY A 76 -4.03 -4.50 7.34
C GLY A 76 -5.47 -4.04 7.08
N GLU A 77 -5.93 -4.18 5.84
CA GLU A 77 -7.26 -3.75 5.40
C GLU A 77 -8.40 -4.51 6.10
N TYR A 78 -8.22 -5.81 6.37
CA TYR A 78 -9.18 -6.59 7.15
C TYR A 78 -9.43 -5.94 8.52
N TYR A 79 -8.37 -5.56 9.21
CA TYR A 79 -8.48 -4.96 10.54
C TYR A 79 -9.10 -3.56 10.50
N PHE A 80 -8.72 -2.74 9.51
CA PHE A 80 -9.30 -1.40 9.33
C PHE A 80 -10.81 -1.48 9.05
N LEU A 81 -11.22 -2.27 8.07
CA LEU A 81 -12.63 -2.36 7.66
C LEU A 81 -13.51 -3.05 8.71
N SER A 82 -12.98 -4.07 9.39
CA SER A 82 -13.67 -4.76 10.48
C SER A 82 -13.95 -3.81 11.66
N ARG A 83 -13.02 -2.87 11.93
CA ARG A 83 -13.12 -1.95 13.05
C ARG A 83 -13.94 -0.69 12.76
N ILE A 84 -13.87 -0.17 11.53
CA ILE A 84 -14.51 1.10 11.15
C ILE A 84 -15.94 0.89 10.65
N ILE A 85 -16.19 -0.17 9.88
CA ILE A 85 -17.48 -0.37 9.20
C ILE A 85 -18.27 -1.49 9.86
N HIS A 86 -17.89 -2.75 9.63
CA HIS A 86 -18.58 -3.91 10.20
C HIS A 86 -17.71 -5.18 10.07
N PRO A 87 -17.78 -6.13 11.02
CA PRO A 87 -16.99 -7.36 10.97
C PRO A 87 -17.17 -8.21 9.71
N SER A 88 -18.38 -8.21 9.12
CA SER A 88 -18.66 -8.94 7.87
C SER A 88 -17.96 -8.33 6.64
N ILE A 89 -17.85 -7.00 6.60
CA ILE A 89 -17.15 -6.28 5.52
C ILE A 89 -15.65 -6.44 5.68
N GLY A 90 -15.16 -6.43 6.92
CA GLY A 90 -13.78 -6.82 7.22
C GLY A 90 -13.46 -8.21 6.68
N PHE A 91 -14.31 -9.21 6.97
CA PHE A 91 -14.14 -10.57 6.45
C PHE A 91 -14.14 -10.64 4.93
N ALA A 92 -15.08 -9.97 4.26
CA ALA A 92 -15.10 -9.90 2.80
C ALA A 92 -13.80 -9.31 2.22
N ALA A 93 -13.31 -8.20 2.79
CA ALA A 93 -12.04 -7.59 2.39
C ALA A 93 -10.84 -8.54 2.61
N GLY A 94 -10.85 -9.29 3.71
CA GLY A 94 -9.84 -10.31 3.98
C GLY A 94 -9.82 -11.43 2.94
N ILE A 95 -10.98 -11.85 2.42
CA ILE A 95 -11.07 -12.86 1.36
C ILE A 95 -10.59 -12.33 0.00
N ILE A 96 -10.85 -11.06 -0.30
CA ILE A 96 -10.46 -10.45 -1.59
C ILE A 96 -8.95 -10.16 -1.63
N SER A 97 -8.37 -9.80 -0.49
CA SER A 97 -6.95 -9.49 -0.35
C SER A 97 -6.06 -10.72 -0.16
N ALA A 98 -6.64 -11.91 0.11
CA ALA A 98 -5.93 -13.17 0.25
C ALA A 98 -5.64 -13.81 -1.11
#